data_AF-A0A7J0AHS4-F1
#
_entry.id   AF-A0A7J0AHS4-F1
#
_cell.length_a   1.000
_cell.length_b   1.000
_cell.length_c   1.000
_cell.angle_alpha   90.00
_cell.angle_beta   90.00
_cell.angle_gamma   90.00
#
_symmetry.space_group_name_H-M   'P 1'
#
loop_
_entity.id
_entity.type
_entity.pdbx_description
1 polymer ?
#
loop_
_entity_poly.entity_id
_entity_poly.type
_entity_poly.pdbx_seq_one_letter_code
_entity_poly.pdbx_strand_id
1 'polypeptide(L)'
;MTTSIIGKEISAPIWGGHRPALLTTWSELKKLGFKKRDRSFGFIEDENGKHIQALFFCATKHCCSLSDEQLNNCRFEWYVTTETLDEISD
;
A
#
# COMPACT_ATOMS: atom_id res chain seq x y z
N MET A 1 -7.90 -14.40 -13.15
CA MET A 1 -7.63 -15.07 -11.86
C MET A 1 -7.33 -13.96 -10.87
N THR A 2 -8.16 -13.79 -9.84
CA THR A 2 -8.00 -12.70 -8.88
C THR A 2 -6.68 -12.91 -8.13
N THR A 3 -5.72 -12.01 -8.33
CA THR A 3 -4.43 -12.10 -7.65
C THR A 3 -4.68 -12.00 -6.15
N SER A 4 -4.60 -13.13 -5.45
CA SER A 4 -4.84 -13.17 -4.01
C SER A 4 -3.59 -12.65 -3.31
N ILE A 5 -3.74 -11.46 -2.73
CA ILE A 5 -2.68 -10.74 -2.02
C ILE A 5 -2.86 -10.92 -0.53
N ILE A 6 -1.78 -11.25 0.15
CA ILE A 6 -1.75 -11.53 1.58
C ILE A 6 -1.44 -10.23 2.32
N GLY A 7 -2.29 -9.84 3.26
CA GLY A 7 -2.06 -8.64 4.06
C GLY A 7 -2.98 -8.55 5.26
N LYS A 8 -2.68 -7.60 6.16
CA LYS A 8 -3.48 -7.24 7.31
C LYS A 8 -4.26 -5.97 6.96
N GLU A 9 -5.58 -5.99 7.09
CA GLU A 9 -6.37 -4.77 7.00
C GLU A 9 -6.06 -3.89 8.21
N ILE A 10 -5.71 -2.63 7.96
CA ILE A 10 -5.38 -1.64 8.98
C ILE A 10 -6.16 -0.35 8.72
N SER A 11 -6.32 0.44 9.77
CA SER A 11 -6.87 1.79 9.69
C SER A 11 -5.70 2.78 9.68
N ALA A 12 -5.32 3.28 8.51
CA ALA A 12 -4.12 4.09 8.36
C ALA A 12 -4.45 5.60 8.36
N PRO A 13 -3.64 6.46 8.98
CA PRO A 13 -3.85 7.90 9.00
C PRO A 13 -3.44 8.52 7.66
N ILE A 14 -4.41 8.70 6.78
CA ILE A 14 -4.23 9.22 5.42
C ILE A 14 -4.99 10.55 5.32
N TRP A 15 -4.24 11.62 5.06
CA TRP A 15 -4.78 12.96 4.74
C TRP A 15 -5.68 13.53 5.84
N GLY A 16 -5.28 13.37 7.11
CA GLY A 16 -6.00 13.91 8.26
C GLY A 16 -7.22 13.09 8.70
N GLY A 17 -7.45 11.93 8.07
CA GLY A 17 -8.46 10.96 8.50
C GLY A 17 -7.90 9.54 8.56
N HIS A 18 -8.65 8.63 9.17
CA HIS A 18 -8.34 7.21 9.11
C HIS A 18 -9.04 6.56 7.93
N ARG A 19 -8.28 5.90 7.06
CA ARG A 19 -8.78 5.19 5.88
C ARG A 19 -8.41 3.71 5.98
N PRO A 20 -9.31 2.80 5.55
CA PRO A 20 -8.98 1.39 5.47
C PRO A 20 -7.89 1.20 4.42
N ALA A 21 -6.83 0.51 4.81
CA ALA A 21 -5.70 0.20 3.95
C ALA A 21 -5.22 -1.24 4.20
N LEU A 22 -4.62 -1.85 3.19
CA LEU A 22 -4.02 -3.17 3.33
C LEU A 22 -2.53 -3.05 3.63
N LEU A 23 -2.12 -3.40 4.84
CA LEU A 23 -0.72 -3.58 5.19
C LEU A 23 -0.22 -4.91 4.61
N THR A 24 0.72 -4.84 3.69
CA THR A 24 1.29 -6.00 3.00
C THR A 24 2.77 -5.77 2.69
N THR A 25 3.43 -6.79 2.16
CA THR A 25 4.84 -6.70 1.75
C THR A 25 4.97 -6.13 0.34
N TRP A 26 6.15 -5.61 0.02
CA TRP A 26 6.53 -5.10 -1.28
C TRP A 26 6.39 -6.16 -2.37
N SER A 27 6.69 -7.42 -2.04
CA SER A 27 6.50 -8.54 -2.96
C SER A 27 5.03 -8.68 -3.40
N GLU A 28 4.08 -8.46 -2.50
CA GLU A 28 2.65 -8.49 -2.80
C GLU A 28 2.20 -7.24 -3.59
N LEU A 29 2.72 -6.07 -3.23
CA LEU A 29 2.50 -4.83 -3.99
C LEU A 29 3.01 -4.93 -5.43
N LYS A 30 4.16 -5.59 -5.64
CA LYS A 30 4.70 -5.88 -6.97
C LYS A 30 3.80 -6.82 -7.77
N LYS A 31 3.18 -7.81 -7.13
CA LYS A 31 2.18 -8.68 -7.81
C LYS A 31 0.96 -7.90 -8.28
N LEU A 32 0.59 -6.84 -7.58
CA LEU A 32 -0.45 -5.90 -8.02
C LEU A 32 0.02 -5.00 -9.17
N GLY A 33 1.32 -4.91 -9.43
CA GLY A 33 1.91 -4.04 -10.46
C GLY A 33 2.30 -2.65 -9.97
N PHE A 34 2.29 -2.40 -8.66
CA PHE A 34 2.80 -1.15 -8.12
C PHE A 34 4.29 -1.00 -8.38
N LYS A 35 4.71 0.21 -8.71
CA LYS A 35 6.12 0.56 -8.89
C LYS A 35 6.62 1.37 -7.72
N LYS A 36 7.93 1.31 -7.49
CA LYS A 36 8.59 2.05 -6.40
C LYS A 36 8.30 3.56 -6.48
N ARG A 37 8.06 4.10 -7.68
CA ARG A 37 7.74 5.52 -7.90
C ARG A 37 6.33 5.93 -7.48
N ASP A 38 5.38 5.00 -7.39
CA ASP A 38 3.99 5.27 -6.99
C ASP A 38 3.84 5.41 -5.46
N ARG A 39 4.96 5.33 -4.73
CA ARG A 39 5.01 5.41 -3.27
C ARG A 39 4.75 6.84 -2.77
N SER A 40 4.06 6.91 -1.65
CA SER A 40 3.93 8.09 -0.80
C SER A 40 4.50 7.79 0.58
N PHE A 41 5.14 8.76 1.22
CA PHE A 41 5.66 8.59 2.57
C PHE A 41 4.59 8.90 3.60
N GLY A 42 4.53 8.10 4.65
CA GLY A 42 3.68 8.38 5.80
C GLY A 42 4.10 7.58 7.01
N PHE A 43 3.21 7.55 7.99
CA PHE A 43 3.40 6.80 9.23
C PHE A 43 2.13 6.03 9.54
N ILE A 44 2.28 4.86 10.13
CA ILE A 44 1.18 4.11 10.74
C ILE A 44 1.43 4.04 12.24
N GLU A 45 0.35 3.97 13.02
CA GLU A 45 0.42 3.74 14.45
C GLU A 45 0.36 2.23 14.71
N ASP A 46 1.35 1.71 15.43
CA ASP A 46 1.36 0.34 15.91
C ASP A 46 0.44 0.16 17.13
N GLU A 47 0.15 -1.08 17.52
CA GLU A 47 -0.66 -1.39 18.72
C GLU A 47 -0.08 -0.79 20.02
N ASN A 48 1.19 -0.39 20.00
CA ASN A 48 1.88 0.29 21.10
C ASN A 48 1.87 1.84 21.02
N GLY A 49 1.09 2.43 20.11
CA GLY A 49 1.04 3.89 19.91
C GLY A 49 2.31 4.48 19.29
N LYS A 50 3.17 3.64 18.71
CA LYS A 50 4.43 4.06 18.09
C LYS A 50 4.20 4.36 16.62
N HIS A 51 4.68 5.52 16.16
CA HIS A 51 4.72 5.85 14.74
C HIS A 51 5.80 5.01 14.02
N ILE A 52 5.36 4.13 13.14
CA ILE A 52 6.23 3.36 12.24
C ILE A 52 6.20 4.03 10.88
N GLN A 53 7.38 4.26 10.30
CA GLN A 53 7.50 4.74 8.93
C GLN A 53 6.92 3.72 7.97
N ALA A 54 6.06 4.18 7.08
CA ALA A 54 5.43 3.32 6.10
C ALA A 54 5.33 3.99 4.74
N LEU A 55 5.33 3.17 3.71
CA LEU A 55 5.14 3.58 2.33
C LEU A 55 3.72 3.25 1.90
N PHE A 56 3.05 4.25 1.38
CA PHE A 56 1.65 4.22 0.97
C PHE A 56 1.55 4.18 -0.54
N PHE A 57 0.66 3.35 -1.06
CA PHE A 57 0.42 3.15 -2.48
C PHE A 57 -1.07 3.28 -2.74
N CYS A 58 -1.44 4.25 -3.56
CA CYS A 58 -2.84 4.52 -3.88
C CYS A 58 -3.24 3.79 -5.16
N ALA A 59 -4.14 2.80 -5.05
CA ALA A 59 -4.75 2.11 -6.19
C ALA A 59 -5.86 2.95 -6.82
N THR A 60 -5.52 4.13 -7.33
CA THR A 60 -6.47 4.95 -8.10
C THR A 60 -5.90 5.28 -9.47
N LYS A 61 -6.77 5.28 -10.48
CA LYS A 61 -6.45 5.39 -11.91
C LYS A 61 -5.58 6.60 -12.29
N HIS A 62 -5.57 7.63 -11.45
CA HIS A 62 -4.77 8.84 -11.65
C HIS A 62 -3.53 8.96 -10.76
N CYS A 63 -3.32 8.10 -9.76
CA CYS A 63 -2.17 8.18 -8.84
C CYS A 63 -1.23 6.96 -8.90
N CYS A 64 -1.52 5.96 -9.73
CA CYS A 64 -0.65 4.80 -9.88
C CYS A 64 -0.49 4.39 -11.34
N SER A 65 0.61 3.70 -11.62
CA SER A 65 0.94 3.13 -12.92
C SER A 65 0.12 1.87 -13.28
N LEU A 66 -0.97 1.59 -12.56
CA LEU A 66 -1.79 0.38 -12.70
C LEU A 66 -2.77 0.49 -13.87
N SER A 67 -2.89 -0.59 -14.64
CA SER A 67 -3.95 -0.75 -15.65
C SER A 67 -5.31 -0.98 -14.99
N ASP A 68 -6.40 -0.71 -15.73
CA ASP A 68 -7.77 -0.96 -15.27
C ASP A 68 -8.01 -2.39 -14.75
N GLU A 69 -7.39 -3.40 -15.37
CA GLU A 69 -7.46 -4.79 -14.89
C GLU A 69 -6.77 -5.00 -13.54
N GLN A 70 -5.67 -4.30 -13.27
CA GLN A 70 -4.96 -4.42 -11.98
C GLN A 70 -5.66 -3.62 -10.89
N LEU A 71 -6.27 -2.49 -11.22
CA LEU A 71 -7.17 -1.76 -10.32
C LEU A 71 -8.38 -2.63 -9.92
N ASN A 72 -8.96 -3.39 -10.85
CA ASN A 72 -10.03 -4.34 -10.52
C ASN A 72 -9.58 -5.49 -9.61
N ASN A 73 -8.28 -5.81 -9.58
CA ASN A 73 -7.72 -6.77 -8.62
C ASN A 73 -7.42 -6.13 -7.25
N CYS A 74 -7.42 -4.80 -7.17
CA CYS A 74 -7.20 -4.08 -5.92
C CYS A 74 -8.52 -3.98 -5.14
N ARG A 75 -8.59 -4.65 -3.99
CA ARG A 75 -9.74 -4.58 -3.09
C ARG A 75 -9.79 -3.29 -2.24
N PHE A 76 -8.62 -2.73 -1.94
CA PHE A 76 -8.47 -1.50 -1.16
C PHE A 76 -8.00 -0.34 -2.04
N GLU A 77 -8.38 0.88 -1.68
CA GLU A 77 -7.87 2.10 -2.32
C GLU A 77 -6.41 2.37 -1.91
N TRP A 78 -6.06 2.01 -0.68
CA TRP A 78 -4.73 2.23 -0.13
C TRP A 78 -4.07 0.92 0.26
N TYR A 79 -2.80 0.80 -0.12
CA TYR A 79 -1.93 -0.27 0.33
C TYR A 79 -0.72 0.33 1.04
N VAL A 80 -0.24 -0.38 2.05
CA VAL A 80 0.82 0.11 2.92
C VAL A 80 1.86 -0.99 3.06
N THR A 81 3.13 -0.62 3.08
CA THR A 81 4.22 -1.48 3.55
C THR A 81 5.06 -0.74 4.56
N THR A 82 5.56 -1.46 5.56
CA THR A 82 6.54 -0.96 6.53
C THR A 82 7.98 -1.18 6.08
N GLU A 83 8.19 -1.79 4.91
CA GLU A 83 9.51 -1.95 4.32
C GLU A 83 10.08 -0.60 3.89
N THR A 84 11.38 -0.46 4.05
CA THR A 84 12.10 0.77 3.74
C THR A 84 12.40 0.89 2.24
N LEU A 85 12.79 2.10 1.82
CA LEU A 85 13.19 2.36 0.43
C LEU A 85 14.37 1.51 -0.03
N ASP A 86 15.24 1.10 0.88
CA ASP A 86 16.41 0.29 0.58
C ASP A 86 16.01 -1.16 0.33
N GLU A 87 15.05 -1.67 1.11
CA GLU A 87 14.50 -3.02 0.99
C GLU A 87 13.66 -3.20 -0.27
N ILE A 88 12.97 -2.15 -0.72
CA ILE A 88 12.15 -2.23 -1.94
C ILE A 88 12.98 -1.94 -3.20
N SER A 89 13.03 -2.91 -4.11
CA SER A 89 13.63 -2.78 -5.45
C SER A 89 12.61 -3.03 -6.54
N ASP A 90 12.76 -2.33 -7.66
CA ASP A 90 12.03 -2.61 -8.92
C ASP A 90 12.42 -4.01 -9.41
#